data_AF-A0AA38H0G4-F1
#
_entry.id   AF-A0AA38H0G4-F1
#
_cell.length_a   1.000
_cell.length_b   1.000
_cell.length_c   1.000
_cell.angle_alpha   90.00
_cell.angle_beta   90.00
_cell.angle_gamma   90.00
#
_symmetry.space_group_name_H-M   'P 1'
#
loop_
_entity.id
_entity.type
_entity.pdbx_description
1 polymer ?
#
loop_
_entity_poly.entity_id
_entity_poly.type
_entity_poly.pdbx_seq_one_letter_code
_entity_poly.pdbx_strand_id
1 'polypeptide(L)'
;MVLNTPQENGVSERMNRTIMECARCIRLHVVLPLMFWVEVVSKTIYLINRGPSMALDGGIPEEDWSGKKIDYSFLRVFGCE
;
A
#
# COMPACT_ATOMS: atom_id res chain seq x y z
N MET A 1 1.63 -20.16 1.86
CA MET A 1 3.04 -20.55 1.75
C MET A 1 3.20 -21.25 0.41
N VAL A 2 3.80 -20.58 -0.58
CA VAL A 2 4.11 -21.24 -1.85
C VAL A 2 5.38 -22.05 -1.61
N LEU A 3 5.27 -23.37 -1.68
CA LEU A 3 6.28 -24.31 -1.19
C LEU A 3 7.56 -24.39 -2.04
N ASN A 4 7.67 -23.66 -3.16
CA ASN A 4 8.73 -23.90 -4.15
C ASN A 4 9.52 -22.67 -4.63
N THR A 5 9.38 -21.49 -4.03
CA THR A 5 10.17 -20.29 -4.42
C THR A 5 10.60 -19.45 -3.20
N PRO A 6 11.71 -19.82 -2.52
CA PRO A 6 12.22 -19.07 -1.36
C PRO A 6 12.47 -17.59 -1.64
N GLN A 7 12.89 -17.25 -2.86
CA GLN A 7 13.18 -15.89 -3.29
C GLN A 7 11.91 -15.03 -3.36
N GLU A 8 10.78 -15.59 -3.82
CA GLU A 8 9.50 -14.89 -3.91
C GLU A 8 8.84 -14.71 -2.54
N ASN A 9 9.05 -15.66 -1.63
CA ASN A 9 8.64 -15.51 -0.24
C ASN A 9 9.32 -14.29 0.40
N GLY A 10 10.63 -14.11 0.18
CA GLY A 10 11.35 -12.94 0.71
C GLY A 10 10.86 -11.60 0.16
N VAL A 11 10.46 -11.53 -1.12
CA VAL A 11 9.83 -10.32 -1.70
C VAL A 11 8.49 -10.05 -1.03
N SER A 12 7.64 -11.08 -0.93
CA SER A 12 6.31 -11.00 -0.33
C SER A 12 6.38 -10.59 1.15
N GLU A 13 7.31 -11.15 1.91
CA GLU A 13 7.53 -10.83 3.33
C GLU A 13 7.93 -9.38 3.54
N ARG A 14 8.83 -8.85 2.70
CA ARG A 14 9.23 -7.43 2.75
C ARG A 14 8.03 -6.53 2.48
N MET A 15 7.26 -6.81 1.43
CA MET A 15 6.07 -6.01 1.10
C MET A 15 5.01 -6.07 2.21
N ASN A 16 4.75 -7.26 2.76
CA ASN A 16 3.82 -7.42 3.87
C ASN A 16 4.25 -6.61 5.10
N ARG A 17 5.55 -6.56 5.41
CA ARG A 17 6.05 -5.70 6.49
C ARG A 17 5.81 -4.22 6.20
N THR A 18 6.13 -3.74 5.00
CA THR A 18 5.88 -2.36 4.59
C THR A 18 4.40 -1.98 4.73
N ILE A 19 3.48 -2.82 4.23
CA ILE A 19 2.04 -2.60 4.34
C ILE A 19 1.62 -2.46 5.81
N MET A 20 2.08 -3.38 6.66
CA MET A 20 1.70 -3.41 8.07
C MET A 20 2.26 -2.22 8.86
N GLU A 21 3.48 -1.78 8.56
CA GLU A 21 4.09 -0.59 9.17
C GLU A 21 3.37 0.69 8.73
N CYS A 22 3.15 0.88 7.43
CA CYS A 22 2.43 2.04 6.92
C CYS A 22 0.98 2.11 7.45
N ALA A 23 0.27 0.98 7.51
CA ALA A 23 -1.08 0.92 8.06
C ALA A 23 -1.11 1.29 9.55
N ARG A 24 -0.12 0.85 10.34
CA ARG A 24 0.01 1.27 11.75
C ARG A 24 0.25 2.77 11.85
N CYS A 25 1.15 3.33 11.04
CA CYS A 25 1.45 4.75 11.03
C CYS A 25 0.21 5.59 10.70
N ILE A 26 -0.52 5.26 9.63
CA ILE A 26 -1.75 5.97 9.23
C ILE A 26 -2.79 5.90 10.36
N ARG A 27 -3.05 4.70 10.91
CA ARG A 27 -4.03 4.53 12.00
C ARG A 27 -3.69 5.38 13.22
N LEU A 28 -2.42 5.41 13.62
CA LEU A 28 -1.96 6.20 14.77
C LEU A 28 -2.00 7.70 14.48
N HIS A 29 -1.64 8.12 13.27
CA HIS A 29 -1.64 9.52 12.86
C HIS A 29 -3.03 10.15 12.95
N VAL A 30 -4.07 9.42 12.53
CA VAL A 30 -5.46 9.88 12.57
C VAL A 30 -6.25 9.34 13.78
N VAL A 31 -5.56 8.75 14.75
CA VAL A 31 -6.12 8.24 16.03
C VAL A 31 -7.36 7.34 15.82
N LEU A 32 -7.30 6.45 14.84
CA LEU A 32 -8.42 5.56 14.53
C LEU A 32 -8.51 4.37 15.49
N PRO A 33 -9.74 4.01 15.95
CA PRO A 33 -9.99 2.79 16.70
C PRO A 33 -9.56 1.53 15.93
N LEU A 34 -9.19 0.47 16.67
CA LEU A 34 -8.70 -0.78 16.06
C LEU A 34 -9.74 -1.47 15.14
N MET A 35 -11.04 -1.22 15.34
CA MET A 35 -12.09 -1.75 14.45
C MET A 35 -11.92 -1.33 12.98
N PHE A 36 -11.25 -0.21 12.71
CA PHE A 36 -10.96 0.28 11.35
C PHE A 36 -9.71 -0.36 10.74
N TRP A 37 -9.08 -1.34 11.40
CA TRP A 37 -7.82 -1.94 10.95
C TRP A 37 -7.87 -2.43 9.51
N VAL A 38 -8.94 -3.15 9.14
CA VAL A 38 -9.11 -3.66 7.76
C VAL A 38 -9.16 -2.53 6.76
N GLU A 39 -9.94 -1.47 7.05
CA GLU A 39 -10.06 -0.32 6.16
C GLU A 39 -8.73 0.42 5.99
N VAL A 40 -7.99 0.62 7.08
CA VAL A 40 -6.68 1.28 7.04
C VAL A 40 -5.67 0.46 6.25
N VAL A 41 -5.64 -0.86 6.42
CA VAL A 41 -4.78 -1.74 5.61
C VAL A 41 -5.15 -1.68 4.13
N SER A 42 -6.45 -1.74 3.79
CA SER A 42 -6.91 -1.62 2.41
C SER A 42 -6.52 -0.27 1.78
N LYS A 43 -6.69 0.84 2.51
CA LYS A 43 -6.26 2.18 2.08
C LYS A 43 -4.74 2.27 1.92
N THR A 44 -3.99 1.62 2.80
CA THR A 44 -2.52 1.57 2.71
C THR A 44 -2.08 0.87 1.42
N ILE A 45 -2.65 -0.31 1.13
CA ILE A 45 -2.36 -1.05 -0.10
C ILE A 45 -2.74 -0.22 -1.34
N TYR A 46 -3.91 0.44 -1.29
CA TYR A 46 -4.38 1.33 -2.34
C TYR A 46 -3.38 2.44 -2.66
N LEU A 47 -2.81 3.07 -1.63
CA LEU A 47 -1.80 4.13 -1.76
C LEU A 47 -0.46 3.59 -2.24
N ILE A 48 0.00 2.45 -1.73
CA ILE A 48 1.27 1.83 -2.14
C ILE A 48 1.23 1.48 -3.64
N ASN A 49 0.12 0.92 -4.13
CA ASN A 49 -0.02 0.56 -5.55
C ASN A 49 -0.11 1.78 -6.48
N ARG A 50 -0.51 2.94 -5.94
CA ARG A 50 -0.62 4.21 -6.67
C ARG A 50 0.53 5.18 -6.39
N GLY A 51 1.52 4.77 -5.62
CA GLY A 51 2.69 5.56 -5.28
C GLY A 51 3.90 5.21 -6.16
N PRO A 52 4.92 6.09 -6.22
CA PRO A 52 6.19 5.77 -6.85
C PRO A 52 6.82 4.54 -6.23
N SER A 53 7.26 3.61 -7.07
CA SER A 53 7.95 2.39 -6.66
C SER A 53 9.40 2.41 -7.12
N MET A 54 10.35 2.19 -6.20
CA MET A 54 11.76 2.04 -6.54
C MET A 54 12.02 0.84 -7.45
N ALA A 55 11.21 -0.22 -7.34
CA ALA A 55 11.33 -1.40 -8.21
C ALA A 55 10.99 -1.08 -9.68
N LEU A 56 10.31 0.05 -9.93
CA LEU A 56 9.90 0.53 -11.25
C LEU A 56 10.59 1.84 -11.62
N ASP A 57 11.74 2.16 -11.02
CA ASP A 57 12.48 3.40 -11.26
C ASP A 57 11.61 4.67 -11.08
N GLY A 58 10.79 4.67 -10.03
CA GLY A 58 9.84 5.76 -9.75
C GLY A 58 8.49 5.63 -10.47
N GLY A 59 8.29 4.60 -11.29
CA GLY A 59 7.01 4.26 -11.90
C GLY A 59 5.92 3.88 -10.89
N ILE A 60 4.67 3.94 -11.34
CA ILE A 60 3.49 3.64 -10.52
C ILE A 60 3.01 2.19 -10.79
N PRO A 61 3.00 1.30 -9.80
CA PRO A 61 2.65 -0.11 -9.99
C PRO A 61 1.29 -0.35 -10.65
N GLU A 62 0.26 0.42 -10.29
CA GLU A 62 -1.06 0.25 -10.90
C GLU A 62 -1.14 0.75 -12.33
N GLU A 63 -0.37 1.80 -12.68
CA GLU A 63 -0.28 2.24 -14.08
C GLU A 63 0.41 1.18 -14.94
N ASP A 64 1.50 0.59 -14.42
CA ASP A 64 2.25 -0.48 -15.09
C ASP A 64 1.40 -1.74 -15.24
N TRP A 65 0.66 -2.13 -14.19
CA TRP A 65 -0.21 -3.30 -14.20
C TRP A 65 -1.45 -3.14 -15.09
N SER A 66 -2.13 -1.99 -15.02
CA SER A 66 -3.41 -1.78 -15.70
C SER A 66 -3.29 -1.14 -17.08
N GLY A 67 -2.12 -0.57 -17.41
CA GLY A 67 -1.89 0.25 -18.61
C GLY A 67 -2.63 1.59 -18.60
N LYS A 68 -3.28 1.96 -17.49
CA LYS A 68 -4.08 3.19 -17.37
C LYS A 68 -3.40 4.16 -16.43
N LYS A 69 -3.37 5.44 -16.81
CA LYS A 69 -2.92 6.52 -15.93
C LYS A 69 -3.85 6.68 -14.73
N ILE A 70 -3.27 6.89 -13.55
CA ILE A 70 -4.03 7.13 -12.33
C ILE A 70 -4.44 8.60 -12.29
N ASP A 71 -5.73 8.84 -12.08
CA ASP A 71 -6.22 10.14 -11.66
C ASP A 71 -6.02 10.28 -10.14
N TYR A 72 -5.49 11.40 -9.68
CA TYR A 72 -5.28 11.68 -8.27
C TYR A 72 -6.25 12.74 -7.72
N SER A 73 -7.16 13.26 -8.55
CA SER A 73 -8.07 14.36 -8.20
C SER A 73 -9.00 14.04 -7.02
N PHE A 74 -9.31 12.75 -6.83
CA PHE A 74 -10.13 12.26 -5.74
C PHE A 74 -9.36 11.96 -4.44
N LEU A 75 -8.02 12.02 -4.44
CA LEU A 75 -7.26 11.81 -3.22
C LEU A 75 -7.52 12.94 -2.22
N ARG A 76 -7.62 12.56 -0.95
CA ARG A 76 -7.81 13.45 0.20
C ARG A 76 -6.88 13.02 1.31
N VAL A 77 -6.46 13.99 2.12
CA VAL A 77 -5.71 13.70 3.34
C VAL A 77 -6.62 12.90 4.27
N PHE A 78 -6.06 11.84 4.84
CA PHE A 78 -6.79 10.97 5.76
C PHE A 78 -7.21 11.78 6.99
N GLY A 79 -8.51 11.80 7.33
CA GLY A 79 -9.05 12.53 8.48
C GLY A 79 -9.25 14.04 8.27
N CYS A 80 -9.22 14.53 7.02
CA CYS A 80 -9.58 15.90 6.67
C CYS A 80 -11.11 16.02 6.49
N GLU A 81 -11.73 17.06 7.06
CA GLU A 81 -13.14 17.45 6.85
C GLU A 81 -13.37 18.07 5.46
#